data_AF-A0A7Y4ZRQ1-F1
#
_entry.id   AF-A0A7Y4ZRQ1-F1
#
_cell.length_a   1.000
_cell.length_b   1.000
_cell.length_c   1.000
_cell.angle_alpha   90.00
_cell.angle_beta   90.00
_cell.angle_gamma   90.00
#
_symmetry.space_group_name_H-M   'P 1'
#
loop_
_entity.id
_entity.type
_entity.pdbx_description
1 polymer ?
#
loop_
_entity_poly.entity_id
_entity_poly.type
_entity_poly.pdbx_seq_one_letter_code
_entity_poly.pdbx_strand_id
1 'polypeptide(L)'
;MYRDSEGALQMRLLDLQAEAKAAESRLGAISRYALLEVAQARPHFARPAGLDAHNRAFFALESYIAELERTMQDAVARRERERRAGRSLFPHVRVPVVFGARDSLLLRAQDLGLELRALIEEHDPGASVESSGVLAYVAELVRDETPYTVGAWIDEAGGASFSVATSVADSAPSLMLVPETLAETLRVLLLGAVDRKIGDPRFDETFVVRAELGDDVHALLSPAVRQALVNLSTRSVPTLVLHQGTAELRLPELIRASSLDTSLSILAEIRARVTASA
;
A
#
# COMPACT_ATOMS: atom_id res chain seq x y z
N MET A 1 25.68 -21.07 -18.77
CA MET A 1 25.54 -19.62 -19.11
C MET A 1 24.73 -18.80 -18.10
N TYR A 2 24.09 -19.39 -17.07
CA TYR A 2 23.26 -18.64 -16.09
C TYR A 2 24.00 -18.12 -14.84
N ARG A 3 25.29 -18.40 -14.65
CA ARG A 3 26.05 -17.96 -13.45
C ARG A 3 26.54 -16.50 -13.53
N ASP A 4 26.66 -15.93 -14.72
CA ASP A 4 27.19 -14.57 -14.88
C ASP A 4 26.12 -13.48 -14.64
N SER A 5 24.82 -13.81 -14.77
CA SER A 5 23.72 -12.86 -14.52
C SER A 5 23.45 -12.63 -13.04
N GLU A 6 23.67 -13.63 -12.19
CA GLU A 6 23.41 -13.55 -10.75
C GLU A 6 24.45 -12.65 -10.05
N GLY A 7 25.73 -12.81 -10.41
CA GLY A 7 26.81 -11.92 -9.93
C GLY A 7 26.64 -10.46 -10.37
N ALA A 8 26.15 -10.23 -11.59
CA ALA A 8 25.88 -8.89 -12.10
C ALA A 8 24.70 -8.20 -11.38
N LEU A 9 23.65 -8.96 -11.05
CA LEU A 9 22.53 -8.46 -10.25
C LEU A 9 22.95 -8.14 -8.81
N GLN A 10 23.77 -9.01 -8.20
CA GLN A 10 24.24 -8.82 -6.83
C GLN A 10 25.17 -7.60 -6.70
N MET A 11 26.08 -7.39 -7.66
CA MET A 11 26.92 -6.19 -7.71
C MET A 11 26.08 -4.91 -7.90
N ARG A 12 25.06 -4.96 -8.76
CA ARG A 12 24.18 -3.81 -8.99
C ARG A 12 23.30 -3.49 -7.78
N LEU A 13 22.92 -4.50 -7.01
CA LEU A 13 22.18 -4.33 -5.76
C LEU A 13 23.04 -3.68 -4.67
N LEU A 14 24.33 -4.04 -4.60
CA LEU A 14 25.29 -3.40 -3.68
C LEU A 14 25.55 -1.93 -4.04
N ASP A 15 25.67 -1.59 -5.33
CA ASP A 15 25.83 -0.21 -5.77
C ASP A 15 24.60 0.64 -5.41
N LEU A 16 23.39 0.11 -5.66
CA LEU A 16 22.14 0.78 -5.30
C LEU A 16 21.98 0.97 -3.78
N GLN A 17 22.44 0.00 -2.97
CA GLN A 17 22.46 0.13 -1.51
C GLN A 17 23.45 1.20 -1.04
N ALA A 18 24.62 1.31 -1.67
CA ALA A 18 25.60 2.35 -1.37
C ALA A 18 25.08 3.75 -1.72
N GLU A 19 24.42 3.90 -2.88
CA GLU A 19 23.79 5.15 -3.31
C GLU A 19 22.64 5.56 -2.38
N ALA A 20 21.77 4.61 -1.99
CA ALA A 20 20.68 4.86 -1.06
C ALA A 20 21.19 5.28 0.32
N LYS A 21 22.23 4.62 0.85
CA LYS A 21 22.84 4.96 2.14
C LYS A 21 23.52 6.33 2.11
N ALA A 22 24.13 6.69 0.97
CA ALA A 22 24.69 8.02 0.77
C ALA A 22 23.60 9.09 0.72
N ALA A 23 22.47 8.83 0.05
CA ALA A 23 21.32 9.73 0.01
C ALA A 23 20.68 9.92 1.39
N GLU A 24 20.47 8.84 2.14
CA GLU A 24 19.92 8.88 3.50
C GLU A 24 20.83 9.64 4.47
N SER A 25 22.15 9.45 4.37
CA SER A 25 23.13 10.20 5.16
C SER A 25 23.08 11.70 4.86
N ARG A 26 22.92 12.08 3.58
CA ARG A 26 22.76 13.48 3.16
C ARG A 26 21.45 14.08 3.67
N LEU A 27 20.32 13.37 3.52
CA LEU A 27 19.01 13.82 3.99
C LEU A 27 18.97 13.97 5.53
N GLY A 28 19.56 13.03 6.26
CA GLY A 28 19.68 13.11 7.72
C GLY A 28 20.61 14.23 8.20
N ALA A 29 21.63 14.61 7.42
CA ALA A 29 22.48 15.76 7.73
C ALA A 29 21.73 17.09 7.50
N ILE A 30 20.99 17.22 6.40
CA ILE A 30 20.19 18.41 6.07
C ILE A 30 19.08 18.63 7.10
N SER A 31 18.33 17.58 7.46
CA SER A 31 17.25 17.67 8.44
C SER A 31 17.75 18.06 9.84
N ARG A 32 18.89 17.49 10.29
CA ARG A 32 19.51 17.87 11.57
C ARG A 32 20.00 19.32 11.56
N TYR A 33 20.55 19.78 10.45
CA TYR A 33 20.99 21.17 10.30
C TYR A 33 19.80 22.15 10.38
N ALA A 34 18.71 21.86 9.66
CA ALA A 34 17.50 22.67 9.69
C ALA A 34 16.85 22.72 11.09
N LEU A 35 16.77 21.58 11.80
CA LEU A 35 16.22 21.52 13.16
C LEU A 35 17.09 22.27 14.18
N LEU A 36 18.42 22.22 14.02
CA LEU A 36 19.36 22.97 14.86
C LEU A 36 19.21 24.48 14.65
N GLU A 37 19.11 24.96 13.41
CA GLU A 37 18.90 26.39 13.14
C GLU A 37 17.55 26.89 13.67
N VAL A 38 16.46 26.11 13.53
CA VAL A 38 15.14 26.45 14.09
C VAL A 38 15.17 26.48 15.62
N ALA A 39 15.86 25.53 16.26
CA ALA A 39 15.99 25.49 17.72
C ALA A 39 16.82 26.67 18.26
N GLN A 40 17.86 27.09 17.53
CA GLN A 40 18.70 28.24 17.90
C GLN A 40 18.02 29.59 17.66
N ALA A 41 17.08 29.70 16.71
CA ALA A 41 16.34 30.92 16.42
C ALA A 41 15.22 31.21 17.45
N ARG A 42 14.71 30.18 18.14
CA ARG A 42 13.55 30.28 19.06
C ARG A 42 13.65 31.31 20.20
N PRO A 43 14.79 31.55 20.86
CA PRO A 43 14.89 32.57 21.91
C PRO A 43 15.07 34.02 21.39
N HIS A 44 15.14 34.26 20.07
CA HIS A 44 15.52 35.56 19.50
C HIS A 44 14.48 36.23 18.60
N PHE A 45 13.23 35.75 18.59
CA PHE A 45 12.14 36.25 17.74
C PHE A 45 11.77 37.74 17.93
N ALA A 46 12.35 38.45 18.91
CA ALA A 46 12.16 39.89 19.11
C ALA A 46 13.29 40.77 18.53
N ARG A 47 14.32 40.21 17.87
CA ARG A 47 15.46 40.97 17.32
C ARG A 47 15.65 40.73 15.81
N PRO A 48 16.12 41.72 15.03
CA PRO A 48 16.31 41.61 13.57
C PRO A 48 17.16 40.41 13.14
N ALA A 49 18.21 40.09 13.91
CA ALA A 49 19.09 38.95 13.63
C ALA A 49 18.40 37.57 13.77
N GLY A 50 17.32 37.48 14.56
CA GLY A 50 16.51 36.26 14.67
C GLY A 50 15.60 36.04 13.46
N LEU A 51 15.20 37.12 12.78
CA LEU A 51 14.39 37.07 11.57
C LEU A 51 15.20 36.53 10.38
N ASP A 52 16.47 36.93 10.26
CA ASP A 52 17.37 36.42 9.21
C ASP A 52 17.70 34.94 9.35
N ALA A 53 17.91 34.46 10.59
CA ALA A 53 18.11 33.03 10.86
C ALA A 53 16.84 32.22 10.56
N HIS A 54 15.66 32.75 10.91
CA HIS A 54 14.39 32.12 10.60
C HIS A 54 14.15 32.03 9.08
N ASN A 55 14.42 33.10 8.34
CA ASN A 55 14.27 33.12 6.89
C ASN A 55 15.23 32.11 6.22
N ARG A 56 16.49 32.00 6.67
CA ARG A 56 17.42 30.98 6.17
C ARG A 56 16.93 29.56 6.43
N ALA A 57 16.43 29.28 7.64
CA ALA A 57 15.87 27.97 7.97
C ALA A 57 14.62 27.66 7.13
N PHE A 58 13.77 28.66 6.86
CA PHE A 58 12.60 28.51 6.01
C PHE A 58 12.98 28.17 4.56
N PHE A 59 13.91 28.91 3.95
CA PHE A 59 14.37 28.61 2.59
C PHE A 59 15.11 27.28 2.45
N ALA A 60 15.85 26.87 3.49
CA ALA A 60 16.46 25.54 3.54
C ALA A 60 15.40 24.42 3.57
N LEU A 61 14.28 24.64 4.27
CA LEU A 61 13.17 23.71 4.33
C LEU A 61 12.39 23.65 3.00
N GLU A 62 12.16 24.79 2.34
CA GLU A 62 11.55 24.82 1.00
C GLU A 62 12.43 24.10 -0.04
N SER A 63 13.74 24.32 0.01
CA SER A 63 14.68 23.62 -0.86
C SER A 63 14.66 22.11 -0.62
N TYR A 64 14.54 21.69 0.64
CA TYR A 64 14.41 20.28 1.03
C TYR A 64 13.11 19.65 0.51
N ILE A 65 11.98 20.35 0.63
CA ILE A 65 10.68 19.89 0.10
C ILE A 65 10.75 19.72 -1.42
N ALA A 66 11.30 20.70 -2.13
CA ALA A 66 11.44 20.65 -3.58
C ALA A 66 12.34 19.49 -4.06
N GLU A 67 13.42 19.18 -3.33
CA GLU A 67 14.30 18.06 -3.66
C GLU A 67 13.64 16.70 -3.37
N LEU A 68 12.84 16.61 -2.30
CA LEU A 68 12.00 15.44 -2.01
C LEU A 68 10.96 15.20 -3.10
N GLU A 69 10.23 16.24 -3.50
CA GLU A 69 9.23 16.16 -4.57
C GLU A 69 9.86 15.70 -5.89
N ARG A 70 11.03 16.24 -6.23
CA ARG A 70 11.78 15.83 -7.43
C ARG A 70 12.21 14.37 -7.35
N THR A 71 12.74 13.94 -6.20
CA THR A 71 13.18 12.54 -6.00
C THR A 71 12.00 11.58 -6.10
N MET A 72 10.83 11.95 -5.55
CA MET A 72 9.59 11.18 -5.68
C MET A 72 9.10 11.12 -7.13
N GLN A 73 9.11 12.24 -7.85
CA GLN A 73 8.72 12.28 -9.27
C GLN A 73 9.64 11.40 -10.13
N ASP A 74 10.95 11.44 -9.88
CA ASP A 74 11.93 10.59 -10.59
C ASP A 74 11.71 9.10 -10.29
N ALA A 75 11.40 8.74 -9.04
CA ALA A 75 11.04 7.37 -8.65
C ALA A 75 9.76 6.89 -9.34
N VAL A 76 8.73 7.75 -9.41
CA VAL A 76 7.47 7.46 -10.15
C VAL A 76 7.74 7.28 -11.64
N ALA A 77 8.48 8.20 -12.27
CA ALA A 77 8.82 8.13 -13.69
C ALA A 77 9.70 6.92 -14.03
N ARG A 78 10.54 6.47 -13.10
CA ARG A 78 11.31 5.22 -13.25
C ARG A 78 10.41 3.99 -13.16
N ARG A 79 9.48 3.96 -12.20
CA ARG A 79 8.48 2.89 -12.07
C ARG A 79 7.56 2.81 -13.29
N GLU A 80 7.18 3.94 -13.88
CA GLU A 80 6.42 3.96 -15.13
C GLU A 80 7.22 3.40 -16.31
N ARG A 81 8.53 3.70 -16.39
CA ARG A 81 9.41 3.12 -17.41
C ARG A 81 9.59 1.62 -17.21
N GLU A 82 9.75 1.15 -15.98
CA GLU A 82 9.83 -0.26 -15.63
C GLU A 82 8.50 -0.98 -15.88
N ARG A 83 7.35 -0.34 -15.60
CA ARG A 83 5.99 -0.82 -15.95
C ARG A 83 5.75 -0.90 -17.46
N ARG A 84 6.34 0.00 -18.26
CA ARG A 84 6.28 -0.08 -19.72
C ARG A 84 7.19 -1.17 -20.29
N ALA A 85 8.25 -1.53 -19.57
CA ALA A 85 9.22 -2.55 -19.98
C ALA A 85 8.85 -3.96 -19.51
N GLY A 86 8.18 -4.10 -18.36
CA GLY A 86 7.68 -5.36 -17.81
C GLY A 86 6.18 -5.52 -18.07
N ARG A 87 5.81 -6.60 -18.78
CA ARG A 87 4.42 -7.07 -18.85
C ARG A 87 3.99 -7.60 -17.48
N SER A 88 3.80 -6.72 -16.50
CA SER A 88 3.03 -7.08 -15.30
C SER A 88 1.56 -7.01 -15.69
N LEU A 89 0.86 -8.14 -15.58
CA LEU A 89 -0.56 -8.23 -15.92
C LEU A 89 -1.43 -7.41 -14.95
N PHE A 90 -0.89 -6.96 -13.82
CA PHE A 90 -1.64 -6.30 -12.75
C PHE A 90 -0.85 -5.17 -12.06
N PRO A 91 -0.77 -3.98 -12.67
CA PRO A 91 0.04 -2.87 -12.16
C PRO A 91 -0.56 -2.12 -10.95
N HIS A 92 -1.64 -2.64 -10.37
CA HIS A 92 -2.48 -1.92 -9.41
C HIS A 92 -2.19 -2.26 -7.94
N VAL A 93 -1.44 -3.34 -7.66
CA VAL A 93 -1.00 -3.62 -6.29
C VAL A 93 0.02 -2.57 -5.85
N ARG A 94 -0.42 -1.65 -5.00
CA ARG A 94 0.42 -0.58 -4.46
C ARG A 94 1.27 -1.10 -3.32
N VAL A 95 2.38 -1.72 -3.68
CA VAL A 95 3.44 -2.05 -2.73
C VAL A 95 4.17 -0.75 -2.32
N PRO A 96 4.30 -0.45 -1.01
CA PRO A 96 5.14 0.65 -0.54
C PRO A 96 6.63 0.33 -0.78
N VAL A 97 7.37 1.31 -1.28
CA VAL A 97 8.83 1.20 -1.46
C VAL A 97 9.50 1.70 -0.18
N VAL A 98 10.17 0.81 0.54
CA VAL A 98 10.92 1.16 1.75
C VAL A 98 12.41 1.20 1.42
N PHE A 99 13.06 2.33 1.70
CA PHE A 99 14.51 2.50 1.59
C PHE A 99 15.17 2.34 2.96
N GLY A 100 16.38 1.76 3.02
CA GLY A 100 17.15 1.70 4.27
C GLY A 100 16.67 0.66 5.29
N ALA A 101 16.18 -0.50 4.83
CA ALA A 101 15.72 -1.56 5.72
C ALA A 101 16.84 -2.07 6.64
N ARG A 102 16.60 -2.04 7.96
CA ARG A 102 17.47 -2.67 8.96
C ARG A 102 17.55 -4.18 8.72
N ASP A 103 18.65 -4.83 9.11
CA ASP A 103 18.84 -6.28 8.94
C ASP A 103 17.67 -7.11 9.51
N SER A 104 17.04 -6.66 10.59
CA SER A 104 15.85 -7.29 11.17
C SER A 104 14.62 -7.25 10.26
N LEU A 105 14.46 -6.19 9.47
CA LEU A 105 13.37 -6.07 8.49
C LEU A 105 13.64 -6.95 7.27
N LEU A 106 14.91 -7.09 6.87
CA LEU A 106 15.31 -7.97 5.77
C LEU A 106 15.01 -9.43 6.08
N LEU A 107 15.37 -9.89 7.29
CA LEU A 107 15.06 -11.25 7.75
C LEU A 107 13.55 -11.49 7.76
N ARG A 108 12.78 -10.55 8.33
CA ARG A 108 11.33 -10.65 8.38
C ARG A 108 10.68 -10.64 6.99
N ALA A 109 11.25 -9.87 6.04
CA ALA A 109 10.80 -9.90 4.65
C ALA A 109 11.12 -11.25 3.99
N GLN A 110 12.27 -11.87 4.26
CA GLN A 110 12.56 -13.22 3.76
C GLN A 110 11.56 -14.25 4.29
N ASP A 111 11.27 -14.22 5.59
CA ASP A 111 10.26 -15.07 6.21
C ASP A 111 8.89 -14.87 5.56
N LEU A 112 8.48 -13.61 5.36
CA LEU A 112 7.22 -13.27 4.67
C LEU A 112 7.19 -13.82 3.24
N GLY A 113 8.30 -13.77 2.51
CA GLY A 113 8.40 -14.30 1.15
C GLY A 113 8.24 -15.83 1.11
N LEU A 114 8.82 -16.53 2.09
CA LEU A 114 8.68 -17.98 2.25
C LEU A 114 7.25 -18.37 2.63
N GLU A 115 6.65 -17.65 3.59
CA GLU A 115 5.27 -17.84 4.01
C GLU A 115 4.29 -17.61 2.87
N LEU A 116 4.48 -16.53 2.11
CA LEU A 116 3.67 -16.25 0.93
C LEU A 116 3.81 -17.36 -0.11
N ARG A 117 5.03 -17.83 -0.38
CA ARG A 117 5.26 -18.92 -1.34
C ARG A 117 4.55 -20.20 -0.92
N ALA A 118 4.73 -20.65 0.31
CA ALA A 118 4.09 -21.85 0.82
C ALA A 118 2.56 -21.75 0.72
N LEU A 119 2.02 -20.58 1.07
CA LEU A 119 0.60 -20.32 0.97
C LEU A 119 0.08 -20.35 -0.47
N ILE A 120 0.80 -19.70 -1.39
CA ILE A 120 0.42 -19.65 -2.81
C ILE A 120 0.51 -21.04 -3.44
N GLU A 121 1.55 -21.81 -3.14
CA GLU A 121 1.72 -23.19 -3.63
C GLU A 121 0.58 -24.12 -3.18
N GLU A 122 0.01 -23.90 -1.99
CA GLU A 122 -1.17 -24.64 -1.50
C GLU A 122 -2.43 -24.37 -2.35
N HIS A 123 -2.57 -23.16 -2.90
CA HIS A 123 -3.77 -22.73 -3.64
C HIS A 123 -3.61 -22.89 -5.16
N ASP A 124 -2.41 -22.63 -5.68
CA ASP A 124 -2.05 -22.71 -7.09
C ASP A 124 -0.59 -23.16 -7.20
N PRO A 125 -0.32 -24.48 -7.35
CA PRO A 125 1.04 -25.00 -7.48
C PRO A 125 1.82 -24.48 -8.70
N GLY A 126 1.12 -23.88 -9.68
CA GLY A 126 1.73 -23.28 -10.86
C GLY A 126 2.08 -21.80 -10.69
N ALA A 127 1.62 -21.15 -9.61
CA ALA A 127 1.81 -19.73 -9.39
C ALA A 127 3.26 -19.39 -9.01
N SER A 128 3.79 -18.33 -9.61
CA SER A 128 5.12 -17.80 -9.29
C SER A 128 5.02 -16.70 -8.24
N VAL A 129 5.93 -16.74 -7.27
CA VAL A 129 6.13 -15.66 -6.29
C VAL A 129 7.43 -14.93 -6.60
N GLU A 130 7.30 -13.64 -6.91
CA GLU A 130 8.40 -12.74 -7.25
C GLU A 130 8.62 -11.70 -6.15
N SER A 131 9.87 -11.30 -5.95
CA SER A 131 10.20 -10.16 -5.09
C SER A 131 9.90 -8.86 -5.84
N SER A 132 9.10 -8.00 -5.23
CA SER A 132 8.82 -6.64 -5.70
C SER A 132 9.62 -5.64 -4.86
N GLY A 133 10.94 -5.73 -4.93
CA GLY A 133 11.85 -4.96 -4.09
C GLY A 133 12.18 -5.67 -2.78
N VAL A 134 12.79 -4.93 -1.84
CA VAL A 134 13.45 -5.54 -0.68
C VAL A 134 12.48 -6.07 0.38
N LEU A 135 11.35 -5.38 0.58
CA LEU A 135 10.40 -5.67 1.66
C LEU A 135 9.05 -6.16 1.16
N ALA A 136 8.97 -6.64 -0.08
CA ALA A 136 7.70 -7.01 -0.67
C ALA A 136 7.79 -8.11 -1.71
N TYR A 137 6.70 -8.84 -1.81
CA TYR A 137 6.53 -9.99 -2.69
C TYR A 137 5.18 -9.89 -3.37
N VAL A 138 5.14 -10.39 -4.61
CA VAL A 138 3.94 -10.45 -5.43
C VAL A 138 3.82 -11.85 -5.99
N ALA A 139 2.61 -12.39 -5.99
CA ALA A 139 2.26 -13.63 -6.63
C ALA A 139 1.08 -13.41 -7.57
N GLU A 140 1.13 -14.04 -8.73
CA GLU A 140 -0.01 -14.15 -9.64
C GLU A 140 -0.59 -15.56 -9.50
N LEU A 141 -1.89 -15.65 -9.22
CA LEU A 141 -2.58 -16.93 -9.07
C LEU A 141 -3.85 -16.96 -9.93
N VAL A 142 -4.26 -18.14 -10.36
CA VAL A 142 -5.51 -18.33 -11.10
C VAL A 142 -6.43 -19.27 -10.33
N ARG A 143 -7.65 -18.82 -10.04
CA ARG A 143 -8.69 -19.63 -9.40
C ARG A 143 -9.97 -19.54 -10.21
N ASP A 144 -10.52 -20.68 -10.61
CA ASP A 144 -11.75 -20.76 -11.42
C ASP A 144 -11.66 -19.87 -12.68
N GLU A 145 -10.55 -19.99 -13.42
CA GLU A 145 -10.23 -19.16 -14.61
C GLU A 145 -10.12 -17.65 -14.35
N THR A 146 -10.17 -17.23 -13.10
CA THR A 146 -10.05 -15.83 -12.68
C THR A 146 -8.62 -15.55 -12.19
N PRO A 147 -7.92 -14.59 -12.80
CA PRO A 147 -6.61 -14.19 -12.31
C PRO A 147 -6.75 -13.27 -11.09
N TYR A 148 -5.86 -13.48 -10.12
CA TYR A 148 -5.70 -12.64 -8.95
C TYR A 148 -4.22 -12.30 -8.77
N THR A 149 -3.98 -11.14 -8.15
CA THR A 149 -2.66 -10.76 -7.68
C THR A 149 -2.67 -10.70 -6.18
N VAL A 150 -1.69 -11.35 -5.58
CA VAL A 150 -1.45 -11.34 -4.16
C VAL A 150 -0.18 -10.53 -3.91
N GLY A 151 -0.27 -9.50 -3.09
CA GLY A 151 0.88 -8.73 -2.61
C GLY A 151 1.08 -8.93 -1.12
N ALA A 152 2.31 -9.06 -0.68
CA ALA A 152 2.68 -9.05 0.74
C ALA A 152 3.85 -8.08 0.94
N TRP A 153 3.81 -7.26 1.99
CA TRP A 153 4.88 -6.32 2.29
C TRP A 153 5.08 -6.09 3.78
N ILE A 154 6.28 -5.64 4.14
CA ILE A 154 6.62 -5.17 5.49
C ILE A 154 6.62 -3.62 5.47
N ASP A 155 5.85 -3.01 6.37
CA ASP A 155 5.83 -1.57 6.58
C ASP A 155 7.06 -1.08 7.39
N GLU A 156 7.19 0.24 7.54
CA GLU A 156 8.32 0.85 8.26
C GLU A 156 8.37 0.48 9.75
N ALA A 157 7.23 0.17 10.36
CA ALA A 157 7.14 -0.31 11.74
C ALA A 157 7.46 -1.81 11.86
N GLY A 158 7.70 -2.49 10.74
CA GLY A 158 7.92 -3.93 10.67
C GLY A 158 6.62 -4.74 10.67
N GLY A 159 5.46 -4.11 10.53
CA GLY A 159 4.17 -4.76 10.36
C GLY A 159 4.08 -5.46 9.00
N ALA A 160 3.60 -6.70 8.99
CA ALA A 160 3.34 -7.41 7.74
C ALA A 160 1.91 -7.14 7.30
N SER A 161 1.77 -6.68 6.07
CA SER A 161 0.48 -6.42 5.42
C SER A 161 0.38 -7.23 4.14
N PHE A 162 -0.85 -7.42 3.68
CA PHE A 162 -1.12 -8.13 2.44
C PHE A 162 -2.30 -7.53 1.69
N SER A 163 -2.33 -7.76 0.39
CA SER A 163 -3.43 -7.41 -0.48
C SER A 163 -3.76 -8.56 -1.43
N VAL A 164 -5.05 -8.75 -1.72
CA VAL A 164 -5.50 -9.50 -2.89
C VAL A 164 -6.16 -8.52 -3.85
N ALA A 165 -5.86 -8.62 -5.13
CA ALA A 165 -6.47 -7.83 -6.17
C ALA A 165 -6.95 -8.70 -7.33
N THR A 166 -8.00 -8.25 -8.02
CA THR A 166 -8.45 -8.80 -9.30
C THR A 166 -8.97 -7.69 -10.19
N SER A 167 -9.04 -7.97 -11.49
CA SER A 167 -9.65 -7.08 -12.48
C SER A 167 -11.18 -7.17 -12.43
N VAL A 168 -11.84 -6.02 -12.53
CA VAL A 168 -13.30 -5.88 -12.73
C VAL A 168 -13.56 -5.03 -13.97
N ALA A 169 -14.81 -4.92 -14.42
CA ALA A 169 -15.14 -4.07 -15.56
C ALA A 169 -14.78 -2.58 -15.28
N ASP A 170 -14.33 -1.84 -16.29
CA ASP A 170 -14.00 -0.41 -16.15
C ASP A 170 -15.20 0.46 -15.78
N SER A 171 -16.42 -0.04 -16.04
CA SER A 171 -17.68 0.58 -15.62
C SER A 171 -18.02 0.38 -14.14
N ALA A 172 -17.20 -0.35 -13.38
CA ALA A 172 -17.43 -0.60 -11.96
C ALA A 172 -17.51 0.73 -11.18
N PRO A 173 -18.50 0.89 -10.27
CA PRO A 173 -18.59 2.09 -9.44
C PRO A 173 -17.39 2.20 -8.50
N SER A 174 -16.95 3.44 -8.26
CA SER A 174 -15.90 3.71 -7.27
C SER A 174 -16.44 3.44 -5.86
N LEU A 175 -15.79 2.53 -5.13
CA LEU A 175 -16.12 2.17 -3.75
C LEU A 175 -14.85 2.05 -2.91
N MET A 176 -14.88 2.60 -1.71
CA MET A 176 -13.86 2.38 -0.70
C MET A 176 -14.53 2.03 0.64
N LEU A 177 -14.17 0.88 1.19
CA LEU A 177 -14.49 0.50 2.56
C LEU A 177 -13.23 0.66 3.40
N VAL A 178 -13.32 1.48 4.44
CA VAL A 178 -12.24 1.65 5.41
C VAL A 178 -12.72 1.20 6.80
N PRO A 179 -11.80 0.74 7.67
CA PRO A 179 -12.12 0.51 9.07
C PRO A 179 -12.73 1.76 9.71
N GLU A 180 -13.78 1.60 10.51
CA GLU A 180 -14.26 2.68 11.36
C GLU A 180 -13.21 2.97 12.43
N THR A 181 -12.65 4.18 12.42
CA THR A 181 -11.69 4.64 13.43
C THR A 181 -12.18 5.91 14.08
N LEU A 182 -11.71 6.20 15.28
CA LEU A 182 -12.07 7.44 16.00
C LEU A 182 -11.71 8.70 15.20
N ALA A 183 -10.63 8.66 14.40
CA ALA A 183 -10.27 9.74 13.50
C ALA A 183 -11.32 9.94 12.40
N GLU A 184 -11.88 8.86 11.87
CA GLU A 184 -12.94 8.93 10.86
C GLU A 184 -14.27 9.39 11.46
N THR A 185 -14.63 8.91 12.66
CA THR A 185 -15.78 9.41 13.40
C THR A 185 -15.68 10.93 13.63
N LEU A 186 -14.49 11.42 14.02
CA LEU A 186 -14.25 12.86 14.18
C LEU A 186 -14.30 13.60 12.84
N ARG A 187 -13.81 12.99 11.76
CA ARG A 187 -13.83 13.59 10.42
C ARG A 187 -15.26 13.81 9.94
N VAL A 188 -16.15 12.83 10.14
CA VAL A 188 -17.59 12.97 9.86
C VAL A 188 -18.21 14.09 10.70
N LEU A 189 -17.96 14.07 12.01
CA LEU A 189 -18.50 15.05 12.95
C LEU A 189 -18.03 16.49 12.66
N LEU A 190 -16.77 16.67 12.25
CA LEU A 190 -16.15 17.98 12.07
C LEU A 190 -16.26 18.52 10.64
N LEU A 191 -16.25 17.65 9.62
CA LEU A 191 -16.20 18.04 8.21
C LEU A 191 -17.49 17.70 7.44
N GLY A 192 -18.48 17.07 8.07
CA GLY A 192 -19.76 16.75 7.43
C GLY A 192 -19.65 15.75 6.28
N ALA A 193 -18.65 14.87 6.32
CA ALA A 193 -18.51 13.81 5.32
C ALA A 193 -19.75 12.89 5.37
N VAL A 194 -20.36 12.63 4.20
CA VAL A 194 -21.55 11.78 4.10
C VAL A 194 -21.11 10.34 4.00
N ASP A 195 -20.89 9.72 5.16
CA ASP A 195 -20.71 8.28 5.26
C ASP A 195 -22.05 7.57 5.00
N ARG A 196 -22.02 6.49 4.21
CA ARG A 196 -23.23 5.74 3.91
C ARG A 196 -23.37 4.55 4.84
N LYS A 197 -24.59 4.39 5.36
CA LYS A 197 -24.99 3.20 6.09
C LYS A 197 -25.64 2.19 5.15
N ILE A 198 -25.24 0.93 5.25
CA ILE A 198 -25.80 -0.17 4.47
C ILE A 198 -27.04 -0.75 5.15
N GLY A 199 -27.28 -0.41 6.42
CA GLY A 199 -28.42 -0.89 7.20
C GLY A 199 -28.18 -2.25 7.87
N ASP A 200 -26.92 -2.69 7.92
CA ASP A 200 -26.47 -3.87 8.65
C ASP A 200 -25.67 -3.40 9.87
N PRO A 201 -26.20 -3.49 11.10
CA PRO A 201 -25.57 -2.90 12.28
C PRO A 201 -24.13 -3.36 12.50
N ARG A 202 -23.84 -4.66 12.32
CA ARG A 202 -22.48 -5.18 12.56
C ARG A 202 -21.50 -4.69 11.50
N PHE A 203 -21.96 -4.59 10.26
CA PHE A 203 -21.16 -4.07 9.16
C PHE A 203 -20.91 -2.56 9.32
N ASP A 204 -21.98 -1.81 9.60
CA ASP A 204 -21.94 -0.35 9.72
C ASP A 204 -21.16 0.13 10.97
N GLU A 205 -21.02 -0.71 12.01
CA GLU A 205 -20.14 -0.46 13.17
C GLU A 205 -18.66 -0.83 12.92
N THR A 206 -18.37 -1.54 11.83
CA THR A 206 -17.02 -2.01 11.50
C THR A 206 -16.41 -1.19 10.37
N PHE A 207 -17.23 -0.80 9.39
CA PHE A 207 -16.78 -0.22 8.12
C PHE A 207 -17.46 1.10 7.83
N VAL A 208 -16.66 2.06 7.38
CA VAL A 208 -17.13 3.28 6.75
C VAL A 208 -17.17 3.09 5.24
N VAL A 209 -18.33 3.34 4.65
CA VAL A 209 -18.57 3.18 3.21
C VAL A 209 -18.49 4.51 2.48
N ARG A 210 -17.53 4.61 1.57
CA ARG A 210 -17.34 5.78 0.67
C ARG A 210 -17.58 5.35 -0.76
N ALA A 211 -18.63 5.88 -1.37
CA ALA A 211 -19.00 5.55 -2.75
C ALA A 211 -19.56 6.75 -3.49
N GLU A 212 -19.33 6.81 -4.81
CA GLU A 212 -19.75 7.94 -5.64
C GLU A 212 -21.26 7.97 -5.93
N LEU A 213 -21.98 6.83 -6.01
CA LEU A 213 -23.40 6.80 -6.44
C LEU A 213 -24.32 5.82 -5.67
N GLY A 214 -25.62 6.17 -5.68
CA GLY A 214 -26.72 5.90 -4.73
C GLY A 214 -27.06 4.45 -4.33
N ASP A 215 -27.33 3.58 -5.30
CA ASP A 215 -28.00 2.29 -5.04
C ASP A 215 -27.12 1.06 -5.36
N ASP A 216 -26.10 1.24 -6.20
CA ASP A 216 -25.21 0.16 -6.67
C ASP A 216 -24.37 -0.45 -5.55
N VAL A 217 -24.16 0.29 -4.46
CA VAL A 217 -23.38 -0.16 -3.31
C VAL A 217 -24.04 -1.35 -2.61
N HIS A 218 -25.37 -1.35 -2.45
CA HIS A 218 -26.08 -2.48 -1.84
C HIS A 218 -26.05 -3.72 -2.74
N ALA A 219 -26.12 -3.51 -4.06
CA ALA A 219 -26.01 -4.59 -5.03
C ALA A 219 -24.62 -5.22 -5.01
N LEU A 220 -23.56 -4.41 -4.93
CA LEU A 220 -22.16 -4.82 -4.88
C LEU A 220 -21.80 -5.48 -3.55
N LEU A 221 -22.18 -4.86 -2.43
CA LEU A 221 -21.96 -5.36 -1.07
C LEU A 221 -23.12 -6.25 -0.65
N SER A 222 -23.26 -7.40 -1.30
CA SER A 222 -24.29 -8.38 -0.97
C SER A 222 -24.22 -8.86 0.48
N PRO A 223 -25.30 -9.45 1.03
CA PRO A 223 -25.27 -10.03 2.37
C PRO A 223 -24.10 -11.01 2.58
N ALA A 224 -23.75 -11.79 1.56
CA ALA A 224 -22.63 -12.73 1.60
C ALA A 224 -21.27 -12.00 1.68
N VAL A 225 -21.07 -10.96 0.85
CA VAL A 225 -19.86 -10.12 0.89
C VAL A 225 -19.71 -9.44 2.25
N ARG A 226 -20.79 -8.86 2.78
CA ARG A 226 -20.80 -8.19 4.09
C ARG A 226 -20.45 -9.16 5.22
N GLN A 227 -21.07 -10.32 5.25
CA GLN A 227 -20.78 -11.33 6.26
C GLN A 227 -19.33 -11.82 6.17
N ALA A 228 -18.79 -12.02 4.96
CA ALA A 228 -17.41 -12.40 4.76
C ALA A 228 -16.43 -11.31 5.23
N LEU A 229 -16.71 -10.03 4.94
CA LEU A 229 -15.92 -8.90 5.42
C LEU A 229 -15.95 -8.77 6.95
N VAL A 230 -17.13 -8.95 7.58
CA VAL A 230 -17.26 -8.96 9.05
C VAL A 230 -16.55 -10.15 9.67
N ASN A 231 -16.58 -11.32 9.04
CA ASN A 231 -15.82 -12.48 9.53
C ASN A 231 -14.30 -12.22 9.46
N LEU A 232 -13.85 -11.57 8.38
CA LEU A 232 -12.46 -11.18 8.19
C LEU A 232 -12.01 -10.14 9.24
N SER A 233 -12.90 -9.20 9.59
CA SER A 233 -12.62 -8.13 10.55
C SER A 233 -12.45 -8.60 12.00
N THR A 234 -12.88 -9.83 12.34
CA THR A 234 -12.70 -10.40 13.70
C THR A 234 -11.24 -10.46 14.16
N ARG A 235 -10.30 -10.49 13.21
CA ARG A 235 -8.86 -10.47 13.47
C ARG A 235 -8.25 -9.14 13.10
N SER A 236 -8.57 -8.68 11.90
CA SER A 236 -7.95 -7.51 11.30
C SER A 236 -8.94 -6.87 10.35
N VAL A 237 -9.28 -5.60 10.58
CA VAL A 237 -10.30 -4.91 9.78
C VAL A 237 -9.73 -4.61 8.39
N PRO A 238 -10.26 -5.23 7.31
CA PRO A 238 -9.73 -5.03 5.98
C PRO A 238 -10.10 -3.66 5.40
N THR A 239 -9.35 -3.22 4.41
CA THR A 239 -9.74 -2.11 3.53
C THR A 239 -10.09 -2.68 2.16
N LEU A 240 -11.28 -2.39 1.64
CA LEU A 240 -11.67 -2.74 0.26
C LEU A 240 -11.60 -1.48 -0.59
N VAL A 241 -10.99 -1.58 -1.77
CA VAL A 241 -10.94 -0.51 -2.77
C VAL A 241 -11.40 -1.08 -4.10
N LEU A 242 -12.42 -0.47 -4.68
CA LEU A 242 -12.89 -0.70 -6.04
C LEU A 242 -12.69 0.59 -6.81
N HIS A 243 -11.75 0.59 -7.75
CA HIS A 243 -11.41 1.80 -8.52
C HIS A 243 -10.71 1.43 -9.82
N GLN A 244 -11.08 2.09 -10.93
CA GLN A 244 -10.40 1.99 -12.24
C GLN A 244 -10.17 0.53 -12.68
N GLY A 245 -11.25 -0.25 -12.78
CA GLY A 245 -11.17 -1.64 -13.27
C GLY A 245 -10.47 -2.62 -12.32
N THR A 246 -10.20 -2.23 -11.07
CA THR A 246 -9.56 -3.09 -10.07
C THR A 246 -10.39 -3.17 -8.79
N ALA A 247 -10.53 -4.38 -8.25
CA ALA A 247 -10.99 -4.63 -6.89
C ALA A 247 -9.81 -5.13 -6.05
N GLU A 248 -9.50 -4.46 -4.95
CA GLU A 248 -8.38 -4.76 -4.07
C GLU A 248 -8.84 -4.83 -2.61
N LEU A 249 -8.52 -5.92 -1.92
CA LEU A 249 -8.74 -6.10 -0.49
C LEU A 249 -7.39 -6.11 0.23
N ARG A 250 -7.18 -5.17 1.16
CA ARG A 250 -5.95 -5.03 1.95
C ARG A 250 -6.20 -5.44 3.40
N LEU A 251 -5.26 -6.18 3.96
CA LEU A 251 -5.25 -6.61 5.35
C LEU A 251 -3.95 -6.13 6.02
N PRO A 252 -4.03 -5.47 7.20
CA PRO A 252 -2.85 -4.97 7.91
C PRO A 252 -2.11 -6.04 8.73
N GLU A 253 -2.47 -7.32 8.59
CA GLU A 253 -1.84 -8.44 9.27
C GLU A 253 -1.43 -9.57 8.32
N LEU A 254 -0.56 -10.43 8.84
CA LEU A 254 0.10 -11.53 8.14
C LEU A 254 -0.90 -12.58 7.63
N ILE A 255 -0.64 -13.10 6.43
CA ILE A 255 -1.57 -13.94 5.69
C ILE A 255 -1.74 -15.30 6.37
N ARG A 256 -2.98 -15.76 6.45
CA ARG A 256 -3.33 -17.15 6.72
C ARG A 256 -4.14 -17.69 5.56
N ALA A 257 -4.09 -19.00 5.33
CA ALA A 257 -4.88 -19.68 4.29
C ALA A 257 -6.36 -19.28 4.32
N SER A 258 -6.98 -19.31 5.50
CA SER A 258 -8.39 -18.91 5.63
C SER A 258 -8.67 -17.44 5.26
N SER A 259 -7.71 -16.54 5.49
CA SER A 259 -7.84 -15.13 5.12
C SER A 259 -7.69 -14.94 3.61
N LEU A 260 -6.77 -15.66 2.95
CA LEU A 260 -6.63 -15.66 1.50
C LEU A 260 -7.89 -16.20 0.83
N ASP A 261 -8.39 -17.36 1.26
CA ASP A 261 -9.62 -17.97 0.72
C ASP A 261 -10.83 -17.05 0.84
N THR A 262 -11.00 -16.42 2.01
CA THR A 262 -12.09 -15.46 2.24
C THR A 262 -11.94 -14.24 1.32
N SER A 263 -10.72 -13.74 1.16
CA SER A 263 -10.42 -12.59 0.28
C SER A 263 -10.71 -12.90 -1.18
N LEU A 264 -10.28 -14.08 -1.66
CA LEU A 264 -10.56 -14.56 -3.02
C LEU A 264 -12.06 -14.69 -3.26
N SER A 265 -12.79 -15.26 -2.30
CA SER A 265 -14.25 -15.44 -2.39
C SER A 265 -15.00 -14.09 -2.42
N ILE A 266 -14.57 -13.11 -1.61
CA ILE A 266 -15.12 -11.75 -1.62
C ILE A 266 -14.93 -11.10 -2.99
N LEU A 267 -13.70 -11.16 -3.52
CA LEU A 267 -13.36 -10.51 -4.79
C LEU A 267 -14.04 -11.22 -6.00
N ALA A 268 -14.18 -12.54 -5.96
CA ALA A 268 -14.92 -13.30 -6.96
C ALA A 268 -16.39 -12.85 -7.03
N GLU A 269 -17.06 -12.74 -5.88
CA GLU A 269 -18.46 -12.30 -5.79
C GLU A 269 -18.64 -10.85 -6.24
N ILE A 270 -17.72 -9.95 -5.85
CA ILE A 270 -17.71 -8.56 -6.33
C ILE A 270 -17.58 -8.52 -7.85
N ARG A 271 -16.62 -9.27 -8.42
CA ARG A 271 -16.40 -9.34 -9.87
C ARG A 271 -17.63 -9.86 -10.60
N ALA A 272 -18.26 -10.92 -10.10
CA ALA A 272 -19.49 -11.49 -10.67
C ALA A 272 -20.62 -10.45 -10.71
N ARG A 273 -20.77 -9.66 -9.64
CA ARG A 273 -21.80 -8.60 -9.54
C ARG A 273 -21.54 -7.43 -10.47
N VAL A 274 -20.30 -6.95 -10.54
CA VAL A 274 -19.91 -5.91 -11.50
C VAL A 274 -20.21 -6.38 -12.93
N THR A 275 -19.90 -7.65 -13.24
CA THR A 275 -20.15 -8.23 -14.57
C THR A 275 -21.63 -8.36 -14.88
N ALA A 276 -22.47 -8.70 -13.89
CA ALA A 276 -23.92 -8.83 -14.07
C ALA A 276 -24.65 -7.49 -14.24
N SER A 277 -24.05 -6.39 -13.79
CA SER A 277 -24.60 -5.03 -13.91
C SER A 277 -24.14 -4.28 -15.17
N ALA A 278 -23.16 -4.82 -15.91
CA ALA A 278 -22.62 -4.24 -17.14
C ALA A 278 -23.40 -4.71 -18.38
#